data_AF-A0A0K8SV02-F1
#
_entry.id   AF-A0A0K8SV02-F1
#
_cell.length_a   1.000
_cell.length_b   1.000
_cell.length_c   1.000
_cell.angle_alpha   90.00
_cell.angle_beta   90.00
_cell.angle_gamma   90.00
#
_symmetry.space_group_name_H-M   'P 1'
#
loop_
_entity.id
_entity.type
_entity.pdbx_description
1 polymer ?
#
loop_
_entity_poly.entity_id
_entity_poly.type
_entity_poly.pdbx_seq_one_letter_code
_entity_poly.pdbx_strand_id
1 'polypeptide(L)'
;GSAINWLERNLKLLEAHGNSYEIAIVAYALMMSRSSSAESAFSLLTRHARSEGGYTYWAKEKVPLPPSKTENQKQFSLPRLPYKYDSSNIETTAYALMVYNARKEIMLESIVKWLNAQRLTDGGWASTQDTAWAMKALIEYTNSNRLRDVSGLTVSIEATALSGHTKTIHVNRQNLAQLQKIEIPHAWGTVKVQAKGAGFAILQMTVQYNVDRPRFQTQPPVPAFDLITKAIFHGRNQSHISYSSCQRWTNVNESVRSGMAVLDVT
;
A
#
# COMPACT_ATOMS: atom_id res chain seq x y z
N GLY A 1 17.45 -28.01 -3.55
CA GLY A 1 17.44 -28.03 -2.06
C GLY A 1 16.13 -28.63 -1.59
N SER A 2 16.10 -29.27 -0.42
CA SER A 2 14.91 -30.00 0.09
C SER A 2 13.63 -29.16 0.11
N ALA A 3 13.73 -27.86 0.41
CA ALA A 3 12.60 -26.93 0.42
C ALA A 3 11.98 -26.67 -0.97
N ILE A 4 12.80 -26.49 -2.01
CA ILE A 4 12.31 -26.26 -3.39
C ILE A 4 11.57 -27.52 -3.87
N ASN A 5 12.16 -28.69 -3.64
CA ASN A 5 11.53 -29.96 -4.02
C ASN A 5 10.17 -30.15 -3.31
N TRP A 6 10.01 -29.64 -2.09
CA TRP A 6 8.72 -29.67 -1.39
C TRP A 6 7.70 -28.76 -2.09
N LEU A 7 8.07 -27.54 -2.46
CA LEU A 7 7.17 -26.62 -3.19
C LEU A 7 6.75 -27.19 -4.54
N GLU A 8 7.69 -27.79 -5.28
CA GLU A 8 7.43 -28.41 -6.60
C GLU A 8 6.41 -29.55 -6.49
N ARG A 9 6.56 -30.43 -5.50
CA ARG A 9 5.64 -31.57 -5.28
C ARG A 9 4.24 -31.12 -4.88
N ASN A 10 4.14 -30.01 -4.17
CA ASN A 10 2.88 -29.51 -3.60
C ASN A 10 2.22 -28.42 -4.45
N LEU A 11 2.72 -28.14 -5.66
CA LEU A 11 2.14 -27.11 -6.53
C LEU A 11 0.66 -27.39 -6.88
N LYS A 12 0.27 -28.67 -6.97
CA LYS A 12 -1.13 -29.07 -7.19
C LYS A 12 -2.05 -28.70 -6.02
N LEU A 13 -1.55 -28.77 -4.78
CA LEU A 13 -2.31 -28.33 -3.60
C LEU A 13 -2.52 -26.82 -3.64
N LEU A 14 -1.49 -26.09 -4.06
CA LEU A 14 -1.54 -24.65 -4.24
C LEU A 14 -2.55 -24.24 -5.33
N GLU A 15 -2.63 -24.99 -6.43
CA GLU A 15 -3.65 -24.75 -7.46
C GLU A 15 -5.07 -25.04 -6.97
N ALA A 16 -5.27 -26.08 -6.16
CA ALA A 16 -6.59 -26.48 -5.69
C ALA A 16 -7.12 -25.60 -4.53
N HIS A 17 -6.24 -25.15 -3.63
CA HIS A 17 -6.62 -24.52 -2.37
C HIS A 17 -5.86 -23.24 -2.04
N GLY A 18 -4.86 -22.87 -2.86
CA GLY A 18 -3.99 -21.75 -2.58
C GLY A 18 -4.71 -20.41 -2.73
N ASN A 19 -4.44 -19.51 -1.78
CA ASN A 19 -4.87 -18.12 -1.90
C ASN A 19 -3.84 -17.30 -2.71
N SER A 20 -4.22 -16.08 -3.10
CA SER A 20 -3.37 -15.19 -3.91
C SER A 20 -1.99 -14.94 -3.29
N TYR A 21 -1.91 -14.83 -1.95
CA TYR A 21 -0.65 -14.60 -1.24
C TYR A 21 0.29 -15.79 -1.35
N GLU A 22 -0.22 -16.99 -1.04
CA GLU A 22 0.53 -18.25 -1.13
C GLU A 22 1.02 -18.50 -2.56
N ILE A 23 0.18 -18.24 -3.56
CA ILE A 23 0.54 -18.38 -4.96
C ILE A 23 1.69 -17.43 -5.32
N ALA A 24 1.60 -16.16 -4.92
CA ALA A 24 2.61 -15.16 -5.26
C ALA A 24 3.97 -15.44 -4.59
N ILE A 25 3.99 -15.79 -3.30
CA ILE A 25 5.25 -16.07 -2.60
C ILE A 25 5.91 -17.36 -3.11
N VAL A 26 5.14 -18.40 -3.43
CA VAL A 26 5.67 -19.64 -4.02
C VAL A 26 6.17 -19.40 -5.44
N ALA A 27 5.42 -18.66 -6.27
CA ALA A 27 5.87 -18.29 -7.61
C ALA A 27 7.17 -17.49 -7.56
N TYR A 28 7.29 -16.54 -6.63
CA TYR A 28 8.52 -15.80 -6.39
C TYR A 28 9.68 -16.71 -5.99
N ALA A 29 9.49 -17.59 -5.01
CA ALA A 29 10.53 -18.51 -4.54
C ALA A 29 11.03 -19.45 -5.65
N LEU A 30 10.12 -20.05 -6.43
CA LEU A 30 10.46 -20.94 -7.54
C LEU A 30 11.14 -20.19 -8.69
N MET A 31 10.70 -18.97 -9.00
CA MET A 31 11.29 -18.11 -10.03
C MET A 31 12.73 -17.71 -9.66
N MET A 32 12.95 -17.22 -8.44
CA MET A 32 14.28 -16.81 -7.97
C MET A 32 15.25 -17.99 -7.86
N SER A 33 14.72 -19.19 -7.56
CA SER A 33 15.51 -20.42 -7.49
C SER A 33 15.77 -21.08 -8.83
N ARG A 34 15.24 -20.53 -9.95
CA ARG A 34 15.32 -21.12 -11.30
C ARG A 34 14.83 -22.57 -11.35
N SER A 35 13.77 -22.87 -10.61
CA SER A 35 13.13 -24.20 -10.59
C SER A 35 12.51 -24.53 -11.95
N SER A 36 12.49 -25.82 -12.30
CA SER A 36 11.76 -26.31 -13.49
C SER A 36 10.26 -26.06 -13.43
N SER A 37 9.69 -25.89 -12.22
CA SER A 37 8.26 -25.61 -12.02
C SER A 37 7.93 -24.11 -11.97
N ALA A 38 8.91 -23.23 -12.18
CA ALA A 38 8.70 -21.78 -12.15
C ALA A 38 7.68 -21.31 -13.18
N GLU A 39 7.64 -21.92 -14.38
CA GLU A 39 6.67 -21.58 -15.43
C GLU A 39 5.23 -21.94 -15.00
N SER A 40 5.05 -23.14 -14.42
CA SER A 40 3.75 -23.59 -13.93
C SER A 40 3.24 -22.70 -12.80
N ALA A 41 4.12 -22.32 -11.87
CA ALA A 41 3.78 -21.40 -10.78
C ALA A 41 3.45 -20.00 -11.30
N PHE A 42 4.18 -19.51 -12.32
CA PHE A 42 3.87 -18.25 -12.99
C PHE A 42 2.50 -18.28 -13.68
N SER A 43 2.18 -19.35 -14.41
CA SER A 43 0.85 -19.51 -15.02
C SER A 43 -0.28 -19.49 -13.98
N LEU A 44 -0.08 -20.12 -12.82
CA LEU A 44 -1.03 -20.04 -11.71
C LEU A 44 -1.15 -18.60 -11.17
N LEU A 45 -0.03 -17.91 -10.98
CA LEU A 45 -0.01 -16.51 -10.58
C LEU A 45 -0.79 -15.63 -11.57
N THR A 46 -0.53 -15.74 -12.87
CA THR A 46 -1.23 -14.95 -13.90
C THR A 46 -2.73 -15.20 -13.91
N ARG A 47 -3.19 -16.44 -13.68
CA ARG A 47 -4.63 -16.77 -13.56
C ARG A 47 -5.32 -16.08 -12.39
N HIS A 48 -4.58 -15.80 -11.31
CA HIS A 48 -5.10 -15.09 -10.12
C HIS A 48 -4.98 -13.56 -10.21
N ALA A 49 -4.47 -13.02 -11.33
CA ALA A 49 -4.36 -11.59 -11.53
C ALA A 49 -5.75 -10.95 -11.64
N ARG A 50 -5.93 -9.81 -10.98
CA ARG A 50 -7.11 -8.94 -11.13
C ARG A 50 -6.70 -7.72 -11.94
N SER A 51 -7.47 -7.40 -12.97
CA SER A 51 -7.22 -6.22 -13.82
C SER A 51 -8.48 -5.36 -13.92
N GLU A 52 -8.41 -4.11 -13.49
CA GLU A 52 -9.53 -3.16 -13.52
C GLU A 52 -9.01 -1.72 -13.55
N GLY A 53 -9.61 -0.85 -14.36
CA GLY A 53 -9.27 0.59 -14.38
C GLY A 53 -7.81 0.92 -14.72
N GLY A 54 -7.14 0.07 -15.50
CA GLY A 54 -5.71 0.23 -15.83
C GLY A 54 -4.74 -0.23 -14.73
N TYR A 55 -5.26 -0.86 -13.68
CA TYR A 55 -4.49 -1.45 -12.59
C TYR A 55 -4.48 -2.97 -12.71
N THR A 56 -3.36 -3.60 -12.33
CA THR A 56 -3.24 -5.05 -12.20
C THR A 56 -2.71 -5.38 -10.82
N TYR A 57 -3.35 -6.31 -10.11
CA TYR A 57 -3.00 -6.62 -8.73
C TYR A 57 -3.43 -8.03 -8.30
N TRP A 58 -2.91 -8.47 -7.16
CA TRP A 58 -3.25 -9.74 -6.52
C TRP A 58 -3.71 -9.48 -5.11
N ALA A 59 -4.91 -9.94 -4.79
CA ALA A 59 -5.56 -9.66 -3.53
C ALA A 59 -6.48 -10.80 -3.10
N LYS A 60 -6.73 -10.88 -1.79
CA LYS A 60 -7.69 -11.83 -1.19
C LYS A 60 -9.13 -11.53 -1.64
N GLU A 61 -9.46 -10.25 -1.77
CA GLU A 61 -10.75 -9.77 -2.27
C GLU A 61 -10.57 -8.66 -3.31
N LYS A 62 -11.66 -8.27 -3.98
CA LYS A 62 -11.65 -7.16 -4.95
C LYS A 62 -11.37 -5.86 -4.19
N VAL A 63 -10.33 -5.14 -4.58
CA VAL A 63 -10.02 -3.80 -4.05
C VAL A 63 -10.69 -2.76 -4.95
N PRO A 64 -11.46 -1.80 -4.41
CA PRO A 64 -12.08 -0.77 -5.22
C PRO A 64 -11.04 0.11 -5.90
N LEU A 65 -11.41 0.70 -7.04
CA LEU A 65 -10.57 1.69 -7.71
C LEU A 65 -10.33 2.91 -6.80
N PRO A 66 -9.22 3.63 -6.98
CA PRO A 66 -8.94 4.84 -6.22
C PRO A 66 -10.15 5.79 -6.22
N PRO A 67 -10.60 6.22 -5.03
CA PRO A 67 -11.85 6.96 -4.93
C PRO A 67 -11.72 8.28 -5.67
N SER A 68 -12.76 8.62 -6.41
CA SER A 68 -12.79 9.84 -7.18
C SER A 68 -14.22 10.33 -7.34
N LYS A 69 -14.38 11.64 -7.52
CA LYS A 69 -15.68 12.28 -7.77
C LYS A 69 -15.62 13.10 -9.05
N THR A 70 -16.74 13.18 -9.75
CA THR A 70 -16.91 14.09 -10.88
C THR A 70 -17.76 15.27 -10.44
N GLU A 71 -17.25 16.48 -10.62
CA GLU A 71 -17.97 17.72 -10.29
C GLU A 71 -17.73 18.72 -11.42
N ASN A 72 -18.79 19.26 -12.03
CA ASN A 72 -18.71 20.17 -13.18
C ASN A 72 -17.81 19.64 -14.32
N GLN A 73 -18.01 18.38 -14.70
CA GLN A 73 -17.22 17.67 -15.74
C GLN A 73 -15.72 17.53 -15.44
N LYS A 74 -15.27 17.81 -14.22
CA LYS A 74 -13.89 17.60 -13.78
C LYS A 74 -13.80 16.43 -12.82
N GLN A 75 -12.79 15.58 -13.00
CA GLN A 75 -12.49 14.47 -12.11
C GLN A 75 -11.59 14.94 -10.98
N PHE A 76 -11.95 14.59 -9.75
CA PHE A 76 -11.16 14.85 -8.55
C PHE A 76 -10.79 13.53 -7.88
N SER A 77 -9.51 13.38 -7.56
CA SER A 77 -9.04 12.32 -6.68
C SER A 77 -9.49 12.59 -5.25
N LEU A 78 -10.01 11.56 -4.58
CA LEU A 78 -10.42 11.62 -3.18
C LEU A 78 -9.38 10.90 -2.30
N PRO A 79 -9.33 11.21 -1.00
CA PRO A 79 -8.48 10.48 -0.08
C PRO A 79 -8.87 9.00 -0.04
N ARG A 80 -7.86 8.14 -0.09
CA ARG A 80 -8.02 6.70 0.09
C ARG A 80 -8.16 6.38 1.57
N LEU A 81 -9.19 5.60 1.92
CA LEU A 81 -9.33 5.02 3.25
C LEU A 81 -8.62 3.65 3.33
N PRO A 82 -8.21 3.21 4.53
CA PRO A 82 -7.67 1.86 4.70
C PRO A 82 -8.67 0.78 4.26
N TYR A 83 -8.17 -0.36 3.75
CA TYR A 83 -8.99 -1.54 3.46
C TYR A 83 -8.53 -2.76 4.26
N LYS A 84 -9.41 -3.77 4.35
CA LYS A 84 -9.29 -4.93 5.25
C LYS A 84 -7.97 -5.72 5.12
N TYR A 85 -7.47 -5.87 3.90
CA TYR A 85 -6.30 -6.70 3.60
C TYR A 85 -5.16 -5.92 2.95
N ASP A 86 -5.05 -4.62 3.26
CA ASP A 86 -4.05 -3.76 2.62
C ASP A 86 -2.66 -4.40 2.66
N SER A 87 -2.16 -4.71 3.86
CA SER A 87 -0.79 -5.24 4.02
C SER A 87 -0.55 -6.52 3.22
N SER A 88 -1.42 -7.53 3.32
CA SER A 88 -1.22 -8.78 2.59
C SER A 88 -1.39 -8.60 1.08
N ASN A 89 -2.33 -7.78 0.61
CA ASN A 89 -2.53 -7.50 -0.81
C ASN A 89 -1.33 -6.76 -1.43
N ILE A 90 -0.74 -5.81 -0.68
CA ILE A 90 0.45 -5.06 -1.09
C ILE A 90 1.65 -6.00 -1.19
N GLU A 91 1.89 -6.83 -0.17
CA GLU A 91 2.97 -7.82 -0.20
C GLU A 91 2.78 -8.83 -1.34
N THR A 92 1.56 -9.35 -1.53
CA THR A 92 1.22 -10.28 -2.62
C THR A 92 1.52 -9.66 -3.99
N THR A 93 1.07 -8.43 -4.21
CA THR A 93 1.26 -7.73 -5.49
C THR A 93 2.72 -7.36 -5.71
N ALA A 94 3.49 -7.10 -4.65
CA ALA A 94 4.92 -6.87 -4.73
C ALA A 94 5.70 -8.12 -5.16
N TYR A 95 5.37 -9.30 -4.61
CA TYR A 95 5.93 -10.56 -5.10
C TYR A 95 5.61 -10.78 -6.58
N ALA A 96 4.36 -10.53 -6.98
CA ALA A 96 3.95 -10.65 -8.36
C ALA A 96 4.74 -9.69 -9.27
N LEU A 97 4.94 -8.43 -8.88
CA LEU A 97 5.78 -7.49 -9.63
C LEU A 97 7.20 -8.01 -9.83
N MET A 98 7.83 -8.56 -8.79
CA MET A 98 9.18 -9.12 -8.91
C MET A 98 9.22 -10.33 -9.86
N VAL A 99 8.22 -11.20 -9.82
CA VAL A 99 8.11 -12.35 -10.75
C VAL A 99 7.94 -11.87 -12.20
N TYR A 100 7.02 -10.94 -12.44
CA TYR A 100 6.80 -10.37 -13.76
C TYR A 100 8.05 -9.63 -14.28
N ASN A 101 8.76 -8.91 -13.39
CA ASN A 101 9.96 -8.17 -13.76
C ASN A 101 11.11 -9.13 -14.12
N ALA A 102 11.30 -10.20 -13.34
CA ALA A 102 12.31 -11.23 -13.62
C ALA A 102 12.09 -11.91 -14.98
N ARG A 103 10.83 -12.04 -15.41
CA ARG A 103 10.43 -12.58 -16.72
C ARG A 103 10.42 -11.56 -17.86
N LYS A 104 10.60 -10.27 -17.56
CA LYS A 104 10.48 -9.16 -18.53
C LYS A 104 9.11 -9.12 -19.22
N GLU A 105 8.06 -9.36 -18.45
CA GLU A 105 6.68 -9.27 -18.93
C GLU A 105 6.30 -7.82 -19.29
N ILE A 106 5.31 -7.65 -20.17
CA ILE A 106 4.92 -6.33 -20.69
C ILE A 106 4.05 -5.55 -19.69
N MET A 107 3.24 -6.24 -18.89
CA MET A 107 2.21 -5.63 -18.01
C MET A 107 2.75 -5.09 -16.67
N LEU A 108 4.01 -4.65 -16.60
CA LEU A 108 4.62 -4.17 -15.36
C LEU A 108 4.03 -2.83 -14.89
N GLU A 109 3.71 -1.93 -15.83
CA GLU A 109 3.28 -0.58 -15.51
C GLU A 109 1.95 -0.55 -14.75
N SER A 110 0.98 -1.41 -15.09
CA SER A 110 -0.31 -1.48 -14.39
C SER A 110 -0.19 -2.00 -12.96
N ILE A 111 0.80 -2.86 -12.69
CA ILE A 111 1.12 -3.37 -11.36
C ILE A 111 1.77 -2.27 -10.52
N VAL A 112 2.74 -1.56 -11.11
CA VAL A 112 3.45 -0.44 -10.47
C VAL A 112 2.49 0.71 -10.16
N LYS A 113 1.58 1.03 -11.07
CA LYS A 113 0.51 2.01 -10.84
C LYS A 113 -0.35 1.61 -9.65
N TRP A 114 -0.72 0.34 -9.54
CA TRP A 114 -1.55 -0.12 -8.43
C TRP A 114 -0.82 -0.01 -7.09
N LEU A 115 0.41 -0.49 -7.00
CA LEU A 115 1.22 -0.38 -5.77
C LEU A 115 1.36 1.08 -5.32
N ASN A 116 1.68 1.99 -6.23
CA ASN A 116 1.80 3.42 -5.91
C ASN A 116 0.47 4.06 -5.51
N ALA A 117 -0.66 3.60 -6.04
CA ALA A 117 -1.99 4.05 -5.64
C ALA A 117 -2.40 3.55 -4.24
N GLN A 118 -1.75 2.50 -3.70
CA GLN A 118 -2.02 1.97 -2.36
C GLN A 118 -1.13 2.59 -1.26
N ARG A 119 -0.27 3.57 -1.58
CA ARG A 119 0.58 4.23 -0.59
C ARG A 119 -0.24 4.92 0.50
N LEU A 120 0.19 4.77 1.76
CA LEU A 120 -0.46 5.39 2.92
C LEU A 120 0.37 6.52 3.52
N THR A 121 1.70 6.40 3.50
CA THR A 121 2.61 7.39 4.08
C THR A 121 3.74 7.77 3.11
N ASP A 122 4.53 8.78 3.47
CA ASP A 122 5.61 9.35 2.64
C ASP A 122 6.69 8.35 2.21
N GLY A 123 6.72 7.16 2.82
CA GLY A 123 7.62 6.08 2.45
C GLY A 123 7.10 4.72 2.89
N GLY A 124 5.79 4.53 2.99
CA GLY A 124 5.26 3.30 3.58
C GLY A 124 3.85 2.98 3.13
N TRP A 125 3.56 1.69 3.26
CA TRP A 125 2.26 1.08 3.03
C TRP A 125 1.62 0.76 4.38
N ALA A 126 0.92 -0.36 4.54
CA ALA A 126 0.10 -0.63 5.72
C ALA A 126 0.90 -1.25 6.88
N SER A 127 2.04 -1.87 6.62
CA SER A 127 2.87 -2.55 7.62
C SER A 127 4.37 -2.41 7.31
N THR A 128 5.22 -3.18 8.00
CA THR A 128 6.67 -3.22 7.77
C THR A 128 7.04 -4.17 6.62
N GLN A 129 6.47 -5.38 6.60
CA GLN A 129 6.80 -6.42 5.63
C GLN A 129 6.36 -6.05 4.21
N ASP A 130 5.12 -5.58 4.07
CA ASP A 130 4.58 -5.12 2.79
C ASP A 130 5.37 -3.91 2.27
N THR A 131 5.77 -2.98 3.13
CA THR A 131 6.62 -1.83 2.76
C THR A 131 7.97 -2.30 2.25
N ALA A 132 8.65 -3.24 2.94
CA ALA A 132 9.94 -3.76 2.51
C ALA A 132 9.86 -4.44 1.13
N TRP A 133 8.85 -5.29 0.92
CA TRP A 133 8.67 -6.00 -0.35
C TRP A 133 8.22 -5.08 -1.48
N ALA A 134 7.28 -4.15 -1.23
CA ALA A 134 6.84 -3.18 -2.22
C ALA A 134 8.00 -2.28 -2.67
N MET A 135 8.82 -1.78 -1.73
CA MET A 135 10.01 -1.00 -2.05
C MET A 135 10.99 -1.81 -2.90
N LYS A 136 11.30 -3.05 -2.48
CA LYS A 136 12.21 -3.92 -3.24
C LYS A 136 11.71 -4.11 -4.67
N ALA A 137 10.45 -4.46 -4.85
CA ALA A 137 9.85 -4.68 -6.16
C ALA A 137 9.87 -3.43 -7.05
N LEU A 138 9.55 -2.26 -6.49
CA LEU A 138 9.59 -0.99 -7.22
C LEU A 138 11.02 -0.55 -7.59
N ILE A 139 12.01 -0.82 -6.74
CA ILE A 139 13.42 -0.57 -7.02
C ILE A 139 13.91 -1.47 -8.16
N GLU A 140 13.61 -2.77 -8.10
CA GLU A 140 13.96 -3.74 -9.15
C GLU A 140 13.35 -3.35 -10.51
N TYR A 141 12.07 -2.98 -10.52
CA TYR A 141 11.39 -2.47 -11.71
C TYR A 141 12.07 -1.20 -12.26
N THR A 142 12.35 -0.22 -11.39
CA THR A 142 12.97 1.06 -11.76
C THR A 142 14.35 0.85 -12.39
N ASN A 143 15.14 -0.07 -11.85
CA ASN A 143 16.47 -0.40 -12.36
C ASN A 143 16.39 -1.15 -13.70
N SER A 144 15.50 -2.13 -13.79
CA SER A 144 15.35 -2.98 -14.99
C SER A 144 14.86 -2.19 -16.20
N ASN A 145 13.99 -1.21 -15.96
CA ASN A 145 13.40 -0.37 -17.01
C ASN A 145 14.15 0.95 -17.23
N ARG A 146 15.30 1.14 -16.57
CA ARG A 146 16.17 2.33 -16.72
C ARG A 146 15.42 3.66 -16.58
N LEU A 147 14.39 3.72 -15.72
CA LEU A 147 13.52 4.89 -15.61
C LEU A 147 14.27 6.15 -15.16
N ARG A 148 15.41 5.99 -14.47
CA ARG A 148 16.28 7.09 -14.03
C ARG A 148 16.97 7.81 -15.19
N ASP A 149 17.05 7.19 -16.37
CA ASP A 149 17.69 7.80 -17.53
C ASP A 149 16.82 8.93 -18.12
N VAL A 150 15.51 8.91 -17.87
CA VAL A 150 14.56 9.94 -18.29
C VAL A 150 14.21 10.82 -17.10
N SER A 151 14.71 12.05 -17.08
CA SER A 151 14.48 12.98 -15.97
C SER A 151 14.44 14.41 -16.47
N GLY A 152 13.49 15.19 -15.97
CA GLY A 152 13.25 16.56 -16.39
C GLY A 152 11.77 16.87 -16.31
N LEU A 153 11.23 16.81 -15.09
CA LEU A 153 9.83 17.12 -14.82
C LEU A 153 9.74 18.45 -14.09
N THR A 154 8.78 19.27 -14.53
CA THR A 154 8.33 20.45 -13.81
C THR A 154 6.91 20.21 -13.35
N VAL A 155 6.69 20.24 -12.04
CA VAL A 155 5.39 20.02 -11.41
C VAL A 155 4.91 21.34 -10.82
N SER A 156 3.87 21.92 -11.41
CA SER A 156 3.23 23.15 -10.94
C SER A 156 1.97 22.80 -10.14
N ILE A 157 1.87 23.39 -8.96
CA ILE A 157 0.82 23.13 -7.97
C ILE A 157 0.11 24.46 -7.67
N GLU A 158 -1.17 24.47 -7.97
CA GLU A 158 -2.10 25.56 -7.71
C GLU A 158 -3.10 25.07 -6.66
N ALA A 159 -3.15 25.70 -5.50
CA ALA A 159 -4.12 25.37 -4.47
C ALA A 159 -4.98 26.60 -4.14
N THR A 160 -6.28 26.41 -3.93
CA THR A 160 -7.19 27.50 -3.58
C THR A 160 -6.73 28.26 -2.33
N ALA A 161 -6.21 27.53 -1.33
CA ALA A 161 -5.67 28.09 -0.09
C ALA A 161 -4.36 28.90 -0.25
N LEU A 162 -3.69 28.87 -1.41
CA LEU A 162 -2.43 29.62 -1.65
C LEU A 162 -2.67 31.01 -2.29
N SER A 163 -3.91 31.50 -2.32
CA SER A 163 -4.25 32.87 -2.77
C SER A 163 -3.63 33.24 -4.13
N GLY A 164 -3.72 32.34 -5.11
CA GLY A 164 -3.18 32.55 -6.46
C GLY A 164 -1.68 32.29 -6.63
N HIS A 165 -0.95 31.95 -5.58
CA HIS A 165 0.47 31.57 -5.69
C HIS A 165 0.59 30.15 -6.25
N THR A 166 1.31 30.02 -7.36
CA THR A 166 1.70 28.72 -7.91
C THR A 166 3.01 28.29 -7.29
N LYS A 167 3.06 27.08 -6.74
CA LYS A 167 4.30 26.45 -6.27
C LYS A 167 4.80 25.50 -7.35
N THR A 168 6.11 25.53 -7.61
CA THR A 168 6.70 24.69 -8.65
C THR A 168 7.83 23.85 -8.07
N ILE A 169 7.84 22.57 -8.43
CA ILE A 169 8.87 21.60 -8.09
C ILE A 169 9.55 21.18 -9.39
N HIS A 170 10.88 21.21 -9.40
CA HIS A 170 11.68 20.70 -10.51
C HIS A 170 12.36 19.40 -10.12
N VAL A 171 12.13 18.35 -10.89
CA VAL A 171 12.73 17.03 -10.69
C VAL A 171 13.70 16.74 -11.83
N ASN A 172 14.97 16.58 -11.50
CA ASN A 172 16.09 16.33 -12.40
C ASN A 172 17.02 15.27 -11.81
N ARG A 173 18.07 14.86 -12.57
CA ARG A 173 19.00 13.80 -12.13
C ARG A 173 19.67 14.08 -10.79
N GLN A 174 19.91 15.35 -10.48
CA GLN A 174 20.62 15.78 -9.29
C GLN A 174 19.77 15.65 -8.02
N ASN A 175 18.45 15.74 -8.13
CA ASN A 175 17.52 15.73 -7.00
C ASN A 175 16.50 14.57 -7.01
N LEU A 176 16.69 13.54 -7.84
CA LEU A 176 15.77 12.38 -7.95
C LEU A 176 15.47 11.70 -6.60
N ALA A 177 16.46 11.61 -5.71
CA ALA A 177 16.32 10.97 -4.41
C ALA A 177 15.87 11.93 -3.30
N GLN A 178 15.77 13.23 -3.60
CA GLN A 178 15.40 14.24 -2.62
C GLN A 178 13.88 14.36 -2.54
N LEU A 179 13.32 14.11 -1.36
CA LEU A 179 11.92 14.36 -1.09
C LEU A 179 11.66 15.88 -1.09
N GLN A 180 10.73 16.32 -1.94
CA GLN A 180 10.30 17.71 -2.04
C GLN A 180 8.86 17.82 -1.52
N LYS A 181 8.63 18.71 -0.56
CA LYS A 181 7.32 18.91 0.09
C LYS A 181 6.85 20.35 -0.10
N ILE A 182 5.54 20.52 -0.25
CA ILE A 182 4.86 21.82 -0.23
C ILE A 182 3.77 21.73 0.84
N GLU A 183 3.87 22.59 1.84
CA GLU A 183 2.81 22.75 2.83
C GLU A 183 1.74 23.72 2.31
N ILE A 184 0.48 23.32 2.45
CA ILE A 184 -0.68 24.14 2.14
C ILE A 184 -1.36 24.47 3.47
N PRO A 185 -1.10 25.66 4.05
CA PRO A 185 -1.68 26.04 5.33
C PRO A 185 -3.19 26.23 5.19
N HIS A 186 -3.93 25.89 6.24
CA HIS A 186 -5.39 26.01 6.29
C HIS A 186 -6.07 25.44 5.04
N ALA A 187 -5.68 24.23 4.64
CA ALA A 187 -6.09 23.65 3.36
C ALA A 187 -7.63 23.63 3.20
N TRP A 188 -8.11 24.34 2.18
CA TRP A 188 -9.50 24.34 1.74
C TRP A 188 -9.56 24.41 0.21
N GLY A 189 -10.68 23.99 -0.35
CA GLY A 189 -10.89 24.01 -1.80
C GLY A 189 -10.14 22.90 -2.53
N THR A 190 -9.67 23.20 -3.74
CA THR A 190 -9.10 22.21 -4.65
C THR A 190 -7.61 22.44 -4.86
N VAL A 191 -6.88 21.36 -5.14
CA VAL A 191 -5.48 21.39 -5.54
C VAL A 191 -5.39 20.87 -6.96
N LYS A 192 -4.86 21.70 -7.85
CA LYS A 192 -4.61 21.38 -9.25
C LYS A 192 -3.11 21.19 -9.44
N VAL A 193 -2.75 20.07 -10.04
CA VAL A 193 -1.35 19.73 -10.29
C VAL A 193 -1.15 19.49 -11.77
N GLN A 194 -0.11 20.10 -12.32
CA GLN A 194 0.27 19.98 -13.72
C GLN A 194 1.74 19.58 -13.80
N ALA A 195 2.01 18.43 -14.41
CA ALA A 195 3.36 17.98 -14.71
C ALA A 195 3.68 18.23 -16.19
N LYS A 196 4.84 18.81 -16.48
CA LYS A 196 5.36 19.03 -17.83
C LYS A 196 6.80 18.51 -17.94
N GLY A 197 7.15 17.95 -19.09
CA GLY A 197 8.48 17.43 -19.37
C GLY A 197 8.50 15.90 -19.50
N ALA A 198 9.65 15.29 -19.22
CA ALA A 198 9.87 13.85 -19.40
C ALA A 198 10.43 13.22 -18.12
N GLY A 199 9.86 12.07 -17.74
CA GLY A 199 10.29 11.28 -16.59
C GLY A 199 9.10 10.79 -15.77
N PHE A 200 9.41 10.23 -14.60
CA PHE A 200 8.42 9.73 -13.65
C PHE A 200 8.61 10.42 -12.29
N ALA A 201 7.49 10.77 -11.66
CA ALA A 201 7.46 11.27 -10.29
C ALA A 201 6.27 10.66 -9.57
N ILE A 202 6.45 10.37 -8.28
CA ILE A 202 5.35 9.99 -7.41
C ILE A 202 4.90 11.24 -6.67
N LEU A 203 3.63 11.59 -6.85
CA LEU A 203 3.00 12.68 -6.15
C LEU A 203 2.02 12.11 -5.13
N GLN A 204 2.14 12.56 -3.89
CA GLN A 204 1.24 12.19 -2.80
C GLN A 204 0.74 13.45 -2.10
N MET A 205 -0.55 13.48 -1.79
CA MET A 205 -1.17 14.53 -0.99
C MET A 205 -1.71 13.88 0.29
N THR A 206 -1.27 14.40 1.43
CA THR A 206 -1.72 13.95 2.75
C THR A 206 -2.44 15.09 3.45
N VAL A 207 -3.59 14.79 4.05
CA VAL A 207 -4.39 15.74 4.81
C VAL A 207 -4.65 15.12 6.18
N GLN A 208 -4.36 15.88 7.24
CA GLN A 208 -4.59 15.45 8.62
C GLN A 208 -5.36 16.55 9.35
N TYR A 209 -6.40 16.15 10.08
CA TYR A 209 -7.20 17.03 10.91
C TYR A 209 -7.76 16.25 12.10
N ASN A 210 -7.98 16.94 13.22
CA ASN A 210 -8.56 16.36 14.42
C ASN A 210 -10.08 16.41 14.33
N VAL A 211 -10.74 15.37 14.84
CA VAL A 211 -12.20 15.27 14.90
C VAL A 211 -12.63 14.91 16.32
N ASP A 212 -13.67 15.58 16.80
CA ASP A 212 -14.26 15.40 18.13
C ASP A 212 -15.51 14.50 18.12
N ARG A 213 -16.11 14.30 16.94
CA ARG A 213 -17.32 13.46 16.79
C ARG A 213 -16.98 12.08 16.23
N PRO A 214 -17.45 10.98 16.86
CA PRO A 214 -17.20 9.62 16.39
C PRO A 214 -17.55 9.36 14.91
N ARG A 215 -18.62 10.01 14.41
CA ARG A 215 -19.04 9.87 13.00
C ARG A 215 -18.01 10.36 11.97
N PHE A 216 -17.05 11.19 12.38
CA PHE A 216 -16.01 11.73 11.52
C PHE A 216 -14.66 11.03 11.70
N GLN A 217 -14.56 10.10 12.65
CA GLN A 217 -13.36 9.29 12.85
C GLN A 217 -13.28 8.23 11.75
N THR A 218 -12.10 8.06 11.17
CA THR A 218 -11.82 6.95 10.27
C THR A 218 -11.85 5.65 11.07
N GLN A 219 -12.89 4.86 10.89
CA GLN A 219 -13.03 3.57 11.54
C GLN A 219 -12.06 2.56 10.93
N PRO A 220 -11.58 1.58 11.71
CA PRO A 220 -10.82 0.48 11.13
C PRO A 220 -11.70 -0.27 10.12
N PRO A 221 -11.12 -0.80 9.02
CA PRO A 221 -11.90 -1.57 8.04
C PRO A 221 -12.59 -2.79 8.65
N VAL A 222 -11.98 -3.34 9.70
CA VAL A 222 -12.55 -4.41 10.53
C VAL A 222 -12.26 -4.10 12.00
N PRO A 223 -13.28 -4.07 12.87
CA PRO A 223 -13.07 -3.99 14.32
C PRO A 223 -12.55 -5.34 14.83
N ALA A 224 -11.23 -5.53 14.78
CA ALA A 224 -10.60 -6.83 15.05
C ALA A 224 -10.26 -7.09 16.53
N PHE A 225 -10.37 -6.06 17.37
CA PHE A 225 -10.13 -6.15 18.81
C PHE A 225 -11.22 -5.39 19.57
N ASP A 226 -11.65 -5.99 20.68
CA ASP A 226 -12.32 -5.25 21.75
C ASP A 226 -11.27 -4.71 22.71
N LEU A 227 -11.49 -3.49 23.20
CA LEU A 227 -10.66 -2.83 24.19
C LEU A 227 -11.55 -2.28 25.30
N ILE A 228 -11.34 -2.76 26.53
CA ILE A 228 -12.04 -2.28 27.72
C ILE A 228 -11.01 -1.67 28.64
N THR A 229 -11.17 -0.39 28.97
CA THR A 229 -10.26 0.32 29.87
C THR A 229 -10.99 0.80 31.12
N LYS A 230 -10.27 0.80 32.26
CA LYS A 230 -10.79 1.24 33.55
C LYS A 230 -9.69 1.93 34.34
N ALA A 231 -9.93 3.19 34.69
CA ALA A 231 -9.10 3.92 35.65
C ALA A 231 -9.65 3.72 37.07
N ILE A 232 -8.78 3.35 38.00
CA ILE A 232 -9.10 3.13 39.41
C ILE A 232 -8.29 4.12 40.25
N PHE A 233 -8.99 5.12 40.78
CA PHE A 233 -8.43 6.16 41.64
C PHE A 233 -8.47 5.70 43.11
N HIS A 234 -7.36 5.80 43.81
CA HIS A 234 -7.24 5.35 45.20
C HIS A 234 -6.16 6.14 45.98
N GLY A 235 -6.00 5.84 47.27
CA GLY A 235 -5.10 6.58 48.16
C GLY A 235 -5.73 7.85 48.75
N ARG A 236 -4.98 8.58 49.59
CA ARG A 236 -5.45 9.82 50.20
C ARG A 236 -5.69 10.86 49.10
N ASN A 237 -6.91 11.40 49.05
CA ASN A 237 -7.36 12.35 48.03
C ASN A 237 -7.18 11.85 46.58
N GLN A 238 -7.35 10.55 46.31
CA GLN A 238 -7.22 9.98 44.95
C GLN A 238 -5.85 10.22 44.30
N SER A 239 -4.79 10.30 45.12
CA SER A 239 -3.42 10.57 44.67
C SER A 239 -2.80 9.47 43.80
N HIS A 240 -3.38 8.27 43.78
CA HIS A 240 -2.91 7.17 42.96
C HIS A 240 -3.94 6.77 41.91
N ILE A 241 -3.47 6.45 40.70
CA ILE A 241 -4.28 5.97 39.59
C ILE A 241 -3.71 4.64 39.13
N SER A 242 -4.53 3.59 39.17
CA SER A 242 -4.24 2.32 38.52
C SER A 242 -5.07 2.21 37.25
N TYR A 243 -4.42 2.05 36.11
CA TYR A 243 -5.10 1.86 34.82
C TYR A 243 -5.11 0.37 34.47
N SER A 244 -6.29 -0.19 34.26
CA SER A 244 -6.47 -1.55 33.76
C SER A 244 -7.00 -1.50 32.35
N SER A 245 -6.39 -2.28 31.45
CA SER A 245 -6.74 -2.35 30.05
C SER A 245 -6.82 -3.82 29.64
N CYS A 246 -7.99 -4.25 29.17
CA CYS A 246 -8.25 -5.61 28.71
C CYS A 246 -8.49 -5.59 27.20
N GLN A 247 -7.81 -6.48 26.47
CA GLN A 247 -7.95 -6.62 25.02
C GLN A 247 -8.44 -8.02 24.67
N ARG A 248 -9.29 -8.13 23.65
CA ARG A 248 -9.76 -9.43 23.13
C ARG A 248 -9.77 -9.43 21.61
N TRP A 249 -9.15 -10.43 21.00
CA TRP A 249 -9.27 -10.68 19.56
C TRP A 249 -10.69 -11.11 19.20
N THR A 250 -11.31 -10.43 18.24
CA THR A 250 -12.70 -10.68 17.81
C THR A 250 -12.81 -11.17 16.37
N ASN A 251 -11.81 -10.96 15.53
CA ASN A 251 -11.83 -11.36 14.12
C ASN A 251 -11.48 -12.86 13.92
N VAL A 252 -12.28 -13.73 14.55
CA VAL A 252 -12.09 -15.18 14.55
C VAL A 252 -12.26 -15.84 13.18
N ASN A 253 -12.95 -15.16 12.25
CA ASN A 253 -13.09 -15.60 10.86
C ASN A 253 -11.74 -15.56 10.10
N GLU A 254 -10.81 -14.70 10.52
CA GLU A 254 -9.47 -14.65 9.93
C GLU A 254 -8.55 -15.71 10.57
N SER A 255 -8.60 -15.84 11.89
CA SER A 255 -7.79 -16.81 12.63
C SER A 255 -8.29 -17.00 14.06
N VAL A 256 -8.01 -18.17 14.64
CA VAL A 256 -8.40 -18.52 16.03
C VAL A 256 -7.76 -17.58 17.06
N ARG A 257 -6.60 -17.00 16.75
CA ARG A 257 -5.85 -16.08 17.61
C ARG A 257 -5.17 -15.01 16.75
N SER A 258 -4.99 -13.81 17.30
CA SER A 258 -4.23 -12.77 16.62
C SER A 258 -2.78 -13.19 16.39
N GLY A 259 -2.15 -12.58 15.38
CA GLY A 259 -0.70 -12.53 15.30
C GLY A 259 -0.11 -11.59 16.36
N MET A 260 1.05 -11.00 16.04
CA MET A 260 1.63 -9.92 16.85
C MET A 260 0.66 -8.73 16.94
N ALA A 261 0.44 -8.24 18.15
CA ALA A 261 -0.44 -7.11 18.44
C ALA A 261 0.27 -6.08 19.31
N VAL A 262 -0.13 -4.82 19.20
CA VAL A 262 0.42 -3.69 19.96
C VAL A 262 -0.73 -2.99 20.68
N LEU A 263 -0.57 -2.76 21.98
CA LEU A 263 -1.41 -1.87 22.76
C LEU A 263 -0.66 -0.56 22.97
N ASP A 264 -1.21 0.52 22.45
CA ASP A 264 -0.70 1.88 22.70
C ASP A 264 -1.60 2.58 23.73
N VAL A 265 -0.99 3.24 24.70
CA VAL A 265 -1.68 3.94 25.80
C VAL A 265 -1.09 5.35 25.86
N THR A 266 -1.82 6.29 25.25
CA THR A 266 -1.45 7.71 25.12
C THR A 266 -2.25 8.60 26.04
#